data_AF-A0A6H1LDS8-F1
#
_entry.id   AF-A0A6H1LDS8-F1
#
_cell.length_a   1.000
_cell.length_b   1.000
_cell.length_c   1.000
_cell.angle_alpha   90.00
_cell.angle_beta   90.00
_cell.angle_gamma   90.00
#
_symmetry.space_group_name_H-M   'P 1'
#
loop_
_entity.id
_entity.type
_entity.pdbx_description
1 polymer ?
#
loop_
_entity_poly.entity_id
_entity_poly.type
_entity_poly.pdbx_seq_one_letter_code
_entity_poly.pdbx_strand_id
1 'polypeptide(L)'
;MSTWNGIGTKYLGYGNRNRDGSHHATQWAVLFDMPVIPLRRHRLTVGSTVFKATGNGSRSVTQYTVHEETPLEGREIARTYLIWWLLGPLLAGGPAALLLWSVSDKQDGGFGFWAFVLGTSAAWVIGVLAAMSTYNRRRRGLPK
;
A
#
# COMPACT_ATOMS: atom_id res chain seq x y z
N MET A 1 7.09 2.56 -14.90
CA MET A 1 6.51 3.27 -13.74
C MET A 1 7.61 3.91 -12.94
N SER A 2 7.34 5.05 -12.31
CA SER A 2 8.30 5.75 -11.45
C SER A 2 7.55 6.34 -10.27
N THR A 3 8.08 6.13 -9.07
CA THR A 3 7.65 6.82 -7.85
C THR A 3 8.86 7.32 -7.09
N TRP A 4 8.78 8.55 -6.61
CA TRP A 4 9.77 9.15 -5.73
C TRP A 4 9.07 9.58 -4.44
N ASN A 5 9.52 9.06 -3.30
CA ASN A 5 8.89 9.28 -1.98
C ASN A 5 7.36 9.06 -1.97
N GLY A 6 6.91 8.03 -2.71
CA GLY A 6 5.49 7.67 -2.81
C GLY A 6 4.63 8.58 -3.70
N ILE A 7 5.25 9.51 -4.43
CA ILE A 7 4.59 10.34 -5.44
C ILE A 7 4.93 9.80 -6.83
N GLY A 8 3.92 9.60 -7.68
CA GLY A 8 4.13 9.17 -9.07
C GLY A 8 3.04 8.21 -9.54
N THR A 9 3.43 7.11 -10.21
CA THR A 9 2.47 6.11 -10.69
C THR A 9 2.79 4.68 -10.24
N LYS A 10 1.76 3.94 -9.81
CA LYS A 10 1.88 2.54 -9.37
C LYS A 10 0.74 1.67 -9.91
N TYR A 11 1.04 0.40 -10.17
CA TYR A 11 0.02 -0.62 -10.40
C TYR A 11 -0.53 -1.09 -9.05
N LEU A 12 -1.84 -0.96 -8.86
CA LEU A 12 -2.57 -1.40 -7.68
C LEU A 12 -3.86 -2.12 -8.13
N GLY A 13 -4.55 -2.74 -7.17
CA GLY A 13 -5.83 -3.39 -7.45
C GLY A 13 -5.74 -4.69 -8.24
N TYR A 14 -4.55 -5.32 -8.35
CA TYR A 14 -4.35 -6.57 -9.11
C TYR A 14 -5.50 -7.58 -8.96
N GLY A 15 -6.07 -8.01 -10.08
CA GLY A 15 -7.06 -9.08 -10.15
C GLY A 15 -6.46 -10.45 -9.86
N ASN A 16 -7.30 -11.47 -10.04
CA ASN A 16 -6.87 -12.85 -9.95
C ASN A 16 -5.80 -13.16 -11.00
N ARG A 17 -4.95 -14.16 -10.72
CA ARG A 17 -3.96 -14.64 -11.68
C ARG A 17 -4.66 -15.41 -12.79
N ASN A 18 -4.42 -15.00 -14.03
CA ASN A 18 -4.86 -15.72 -15.22
C ASN A 18 -4.01 -16.98 -15.44
N ARG A 19 -4.50 -17.91 -16.28
CA ARG A 19 -3.84 -19.20 -16.55
C ARG A 19 -2.44 -19.05 -17.17
N ASP A 20 -2.22 -17.99 -17.92
CA ASP A 20 -0.92 -17.61 -18.51
C ASP A 20 0.02 -16.90 -17.51
N GLY A 21 -0.43 -16.73 -16.27
CA GLY A 21 0.31 -16.03 -15.21
C GLY A 21 0.20 -14.51 -15.23
N SER A 22 -0.59 -13.94 -16.15
CA SER A 22 -0.86 -12.50 -16.18
C SER A 22 -1.91 -12.08 -15.13
N HIS A 23 -2.00 -10.79 -14.87
CA HIS A 23 -2.96 -10.17 -13.97
C HIS A 23 -3.52 -8.91 -14.59
N HIS A 24 -4.80 -8.62 -14.38
CA HIS A 24 -5.30 -7.27 -14.58
C HIS A 24 -4.86 -6.38 -13.41
N ALA A 25 -4.42 -5.16 -13.68
CA ALA A 25 -4.10 -4.19 -12.66
C ALA A 25 -4.43 -2.78 -13.15
N THR A 26 -4.86 -1.92 -12.23
CA THR A 26 -5.08 -0.51 -12.54
C THR A 26 -3.81 0.27 -12.23
N GLN A 27 -3.38 1.11 -13.16
CA GLN A 27 -2.35 2.12 -12.94
C GLN A 27 -2.99 3.32 -12.24
N TRP A 28 -2.39 3.75 -11.14
CA TRP A 28 -2.85 4.85 -10.32
C TRP A 28 -1.82 5.96 -10.29
N ALA A 29 -2.27 7.21 -10.34
CA ALA A 29 -1.53 8.31 -9.77
C ALA A 29 -1.57 8.18 -8.24
N VAL A 30 -0.39 8.17 -7.62
CA VAL A 30 -0.25 8.01 -6.17
C VAL A 30 0.37 9.25 -5.53
N LEU A 31 -0.11 9.57 -4.34
CA LEU A 31 0.44 10.60 -3.45
C LEU A 31 0.66 9.96 -2.08
N PHE A 32 1.87 10.06 -1.52
CA PHE A 32 2.26 9.35 -0.30
C PHE A 32 1.91 7.84 -0.35
N ASP A 33 2.14 7.20 -1.50
CA ASP A 33 1.79 5.81 -1.79
C ASP A 33 0.30 5.45 -1.78
N MET A 34 -0.58 6.43 -1.57
CA MET A 34 -2.03 6.22 -1.62
C MET A 34 -2.58 6.43 -3.03
N PRO A 35 -3.49 5.56 -3.52
CA PRO A 35 -4.13 5.71 -4.81
C PRO A 35 -5.07 6.94 -4.82
N VAL A 36 -4.78 7.92 -5.68
CA VAL A 36 -5.60 9.14 -5.80
C VAL A 36 -6.48 9.08 -7.04
N ILE A 37 -5.89 8.87 -8.22
CA ILE A 37 -6.61 8.89 -9.51
C ILE A 37 -6.31 7.60 -10.28
N PRO A 38 -7.33 6.81 -10.67
CA PRO A 38 -7.14 5.68 -11.58
C PRO A 38 -6.89 6.21 -12.98
N LEU A 39 -5.82 5.75 -13.62
CA LEU A 39 -5.42 6.23 -14.94
C LEU A 39 -5.88 5.26 -16.03
N ARG A 40 -5.40 4.02 -15.98
CA ARG A 40 -5.61 2.99 -17.02
C ARG A 40 -5.60 1.60 -16.42
N ARG A 41 -6.28 0.64 -17.04
CA ARG A 41 -6.25 -0.76 -16.61
C ARG A 41 -5.52 -1.60 -17.64
N HIS A 42 -4.56 -2.39 -17.19
CA HIS A 42 -3.72 -3.21 -18.06
C HIS A 42 -3.77 -4.67 -17.63
N ARG A 43 -3.66 -5.58 -18.60
CA ARG A 43 -3.24 -6.96 -18.32
C ARG A 43 -1.73 -7.03 -18.43
N LEU A 44 -1.08 -7.51 -17.38
CA LEU A 44 0.38 -7.53 -17.31
C LEU A 44 0.92 -8.74 -16.55
N THR A 45 2.16 -9.09 -16.84
CA THR A 45 2.94 -10.04 -16.04
C THR A 45 3.98 -9.26 -15.23
N VAL A 46 4.09 -9.57 -13.94
CA VAL A 46 5.06 -8.94 -13.05
C VAL A 46 6.33 -9.77 -13.03
N GLY A 47 7.42 -9.18 -13.53
CA GLY A 47 8.76 -9.77 -13.56
C GLY A 47 9.53 -9.51 -12.27
N SER A 48 10.83 -9.76 -12.29
CA SER A 48 11.70 -9.59 -11.13
C SER A 48 11.78 -8.14 -10.67
N THR A 49 12.01 -7.98 -9.36
CA THR A 49 12.32 -6.68 -8.76
C THR A 49 13.81 -6.63 -8.46
N VAL A 50 14.51 -5.66 -9.03
CA VAL A 50 15.93 -5.40 -8.77
C VAL A 50 16.03 -4.26 -7.77
N PHE A 51 16.69 -4.52 -6.64
CA PHE A 51 17.00 -3.50 -5.65
C PHE A 51 18.43 -3.01 -5.85
N LYS A 52 18.61 -1.69 -6.01
CA LYS A 52 19.93 -1.04 -6.03
C LYS A 52 19.99 -0.01 -4.91
N ALA A 53 20.90 -0.22 -3.96
CA ALA A 53 21.26 0.80 -2.99
C ALA A 53 22.01 1.93 -3.73
N THR A 54 21.62 3.18 -3.50
CA THR A 54 22.25 4.35 -4.12
C THR A 54 22.64 5.33 -3.02
N GLY A 55 23.88 5.27 -2.53
CA GLY A 55 24.37 6.16 -1.47
C GLY A 55 23.41 6.22 -0.26
N ASN A 56 22.78 7.38 -0.04
CA ASN A 56 21.82 7.62 1.05
C ASN A 56 20.36 7.21 0.74
N GLY A 57 20.11 6.55 -0.39
CA GLY A 57 18.77 6.16 -0.82
C GLY A 57 18.72 4.74 -1.37
N SER A 58 17.50 4.29 -1.67
CA SER A 58 17.28 3.01 -2.33
C SER A 58 16.44 3.19 -3.59
N ARG A 59 16.77 2.45 -4.63
CA ARG A 59 16.00 2.40 -5.87
C ARG A 59 15.57 0.96 -6.11
N SER A 60 14.26 0.75 -6.19
CA SER A 60 13.69 -0.53 -6.59
C SER A 60 13.12 -0.40 -8.01
N VAL A 61 13.46 -1.36 -8.88
CA VAL A 61 12.96 -1.42 -10.24
C VAL A 61 12.28 -2.77 -10.44
N THR A 62 10.95 -2.76 -10.59
CA THR A 62 10.17 -3.96 -10.95
C THR A 62 9.91 -3.94 -12.45
N GLN A 63 10.24 -5.03 -13.13
CA GLN A 63 9.93 -5.19 -14.55
C GLN A 63 8.48 -5.61 -14.73
N TYR A 64 7.77 -4.98 -15.66
CA TYR A 64 6.40 -5.32 -16.02
C TYR A 64 6.31 -5.56 -17.52
N THR A 65 5.67 -6.65 -17.93
CA THR A 65 5.33 -6.92 -19.32
C THR A 65 3.85 -6.64 -19.51
N VAL A 66 3.51 -5.60 -20.26
CA VAL A 66 2.12 -5.21 -20.54
C VAL A 66 1.65 -5.92 -21.80
N HIS A 67 0.54 -6.65 -21.72
CA HIS A 67 -0.02 -7.42 -22.82
C HIS A 67 -1.12 -6.66 -23.56
N GLU A 68 -2.03 -6.04 -22.81
CA GLU A 68 -3.17 -5.30 -23.35
C GLU A 68 -3.62 -4.19 -22.40
N GLU A 69 -4.17 -3.12 -22.98
CA GLU A 69 -4.93 -2.10 -22.26
C GLU A 69 -6.42 -2.45 -22.34
N THR A 70 -7.11 -2.37 -21.20
CA THR A 70 -8.53 -2.73 -21.05
C THR A 70 -9.29 -1.57 -20.42
N PRO A 71 -10.62 -1.46 -20.63
CA PRO A 71 -11.41 -0.43 -19.97
C PRO A 71 -11.31 -0.56 -18.44
N LEU A 72 -11.37 0.59 -17.76
CA LEU A 72 -11.38 0.63 -16.30
C LEU A 72 -12.58 -0.14 -15.75
N GLU A 73 -12.34 -0.97 -14.73
CA GLU A 73 -13.39 -1.72 -14.06
C GLU A 73 -13.77 -1.03 -12.75
N GLY A 74 -15.00 -0.49 -12.69
CA GLY A 74 -15.47 0.27 -11.53
C GLY A 74 -15.41 -0.52 -10.22
N ARG A 75 -15.63 -1.84 -10.26
CA ARG A 75 -15.53 -2.72 -9.10
C ARG A 75 -14.09 -2.80 -8.54
N GLU A 76 -13.10 -2.88 -9.41
CA GLU A 76 -11.68 -2.89 -9.01
C GLU A 76 -11.27 -1.54 -8.40
N ILE A 77 -11.74 -0.44 -8.99
CA ILE A 77 -11.53 0.93 -8.50
C ILE A 77 -12.15 1.10 -7.12
N ALA A 78 -13.44 0.79 -6.96
CA ALA A 78 -14.16 0.91 -5.70
C ALA A 78 -13.51 0.07 -4.60
N ARG A 79 -13.12 -1.17 -4.92
CA ARG A 79 -12.41 -2.04 -3.97
C ARG A 79 -11.06 -1.45 -3.56
N THR A 80 -10.32 -0.86 -4.50
CA THR A 80 -9.02 -0.25 -4.21
C THR A 80 -9.20 0.95 -3.30
N TYR A 81 -10.16 1.84 -3.56
CA TYR A 81 -10.48 2.94 -2.67
C TYR A 81 -10.95 2.47 -1.29
N LEU A 82 -11.88 1.51 -1.21
CA LEU A 82 -12.36 0.96 0.05
C LEU A 82 -11.21 0.43 0.91
N ILE A 83 -10.27 -0.30 0.30
CA ILE A 83 -9.12 -0.86 1.03
C ILE A 83 -8.16 0.25 1.47
N TRP A 84 -7.82 1.19 0.59
CA TRP A 84 -6.76 2.17 0.87
C TRP A 84 -7.20 3.40 1.66
N TRP A 85 -8.46 3.80 1.53
CA TRP A 85 -8.98 5.03 2.16
C TRP A 85 -9.93 4.79 3.32
N LEU A 86 -10.49 3.58 3.45
CA LEU A 86 -11.36 3.24 4.58
C LEU A 86 -10.75 2.15 5.45
N LEU A 87 -10.58 0.94 4.92
CA LEU A 87 -10.11 -0.20 5.72
C LEU A 87 -8.66 -0.04 6.19
N GLY A 88 -7.77 0.44 5.34
CA GLY A 88 -6.36 0.67 5.66
C GLY A 88 -6.18 1.66 6.82
N PRO A 89 -6.71 2.89 6.71
CA PRO A 89 -6.68 3.87 7.78
C PRO A 89 -7.41 3.40 9.04
N LEU A 90 -8.54 2.69 8.91
CA LEU A 90 -9.26 2.15 10.05
C LEU A 90 -8.46 1.06 10.79
N LEU A 91 -7.79 0.15 10.07
CA LEU A 91 -6.97 -0.90 10.69
C LEU A 91 -5.67 -0.35 11.26
N ALA A 92 -5.05 0.61 10.57
CA ALA A 92 -3.80 1.22 11.02
C ALA A 92 -4.04 2.20 12.17
N GLY A 93 -5.04 3.07 12.07
CA GLY A 93 -5.33 4.11 13.04
C GLY A 93 -6.31 3.70 14.14
N GLY A 94 -7.20 2.74 13.90
CA GLY A 94 -8.27 2.36 14.83
C GLY A 94 -7.76 1.92 16.21
N PRO A 95 -6.86 0.93 16.30
CA PRO A 95 -6.30 0.51 17.59
C PRO A 95 -5.54 1.63 18.30
N ALA A 96 -4.77 2.45 17.56
CA ALA A 96 -4.09 3.61 18.12
C ALA A 96 -5.06 4.66 18.66
N ALA A 97 -6.14 4.96 17.93
CA ALA A 97 -7.18 5.89 18.35
C ALA A 97 -7.94 5.38 19.58
N LEU A 98 -8.25 4.09 19.65
CA LEU A 98 -8.87 3.47 20.82
C LEU A 98 -7.96 3.51 22.04
N LEU A 99 -6.66 3.23 21.85
CA LEU A 99 -5.67 3.36 22.93
C LEU A 99 -5.58 4.81 23.43
N LEU A 100 -5.45 5.77 22.53
CA LEU A 100 -5.41 7.20 22.87
C LEU A 100 -6.70 7.64 23.59
N TRP A 101 -7.87 7.22 23.10
CA TRP A 101 -9.15 7.52 23.72
C TRP A 101 -9.28 6.89 25.12
N SER A 102 -8.83 5.65 25.30
CA SER A 102 -8.87 4.97 26.61
C SER A 102 -7.97 5.62 27.67
N VAL A 103 -7.00 6.42 27.24
CA VAL A 103 -5.98 7.05 28.06
C VAL A 103 -6.19 8.57 28.16
N SER A 104 -6.99 9.20 27.29
CA SER A 104 -7.13 10.66 27.24
C SER A 104 -7.71 11.26 28.52
N ASP A 105 -8.59 10.53 29.20
CA ASP A 105 -9.19 10.97 30.47
C ASP A 105 -8.23 10.80 31.66
N LYS A 106 -7.12 10.08 31.46
CA LYS A 106 -6.06 9.86 32.46
C LYS A 106 -4.89 10.80 32.15
N GLN A 107 -5.08 12.08 32.48
CA GLN A 107 -4.11 13.14 32.21
C GLN A 107 -2.85 13.07 33.12
N ASP A 108 -2.75 12.08 34.00
CA ASP A 108 -1.67 11.92 34.99
C ASP A 108 -0.37 11.31 34.41
N GLY A 109 -0.35 10.98 33.13
CA GLY A 109 0.81 10.40 32.47
C GLY A 109 1.92 11.42 32.20
N GLY A 110 3.10 11.22 32.79
CA GLY A 110 4.31 12.01 32.46
C GLY A 110 4.82 11.77 31.03
N PHE A 111 5.81 12.55 30.60
CA PHE A 111 6.37 12.50 29.23
C PHE A 111 6.71 11.08 28.74
N GLY A 112 7.34 10.25 29.58
CA GLY A 112 7.75 8.89 29.21
C GLY A 112 6.57 7.97 28.87
N PHE A 113 5.43 8.14 29.56
CA PHE A 113 4.22 7.40 29.28
C PHE A 113 3.63 7.79 27.91
N TRP A 114 3.53 9.09 27.63
CA TRP A 114 3.05 9.57 26.32
C TRP A 114 4.00 9.20 25.17
N ALA A 115 5.32 9.25 25.40
CA ALA A 115 6.30 8.80 24.41
C ALA A 115 6.13 7.32 24.07
N PHE A 116 5.86 6.46 25.06
CA PHE A 116 5.57 5.04 24.84
C PHE A 116 4.26 4.82 24.07
N VAL A 117 3.18 5.51 24.45
CA VAL A 117 1.86 5.39 23.77
C VAL A 117 1.95 5.83 22.31
N LEU A 118 2.60 6.97 22.03
CA LEU A 118 2.79 7.46 20.67
C LEU A 118 3.74 6.56 19.88
N GLY A 119 4.83 6.08 20.49
CA GLY A 119 5.77 5.17 19.86
C GLY A 119 5.13 3.85 19.45
N THR A 120 4.35 3.23 20.33
CA THR A 120 3.63 1.98 20.05
C THR A 120 2.54 2.18 18.99
N SER A 121 1.82 3.31 19.04
CA SER A 121 0.83 3.67 18.01
C SER A 121 1.47 3.84 16.63
N ALA A 122 2.61 4.55 16.55
CA ALA A 122 3.34 4.73 15.30
C ALA A 122 3.88 3.39 14.76
N ALA A 123 4.45 2.55 15.64
CA ALA A 123 4.93 1.23 15.28
C ALA A 123 3.80 0.33 14.72
N TRP A 124 2.60 0.39 15.33
CA TRP A 124 1.42 -0.34 14.85
C TRP A 124 1.01 0.11 13.43
N VAL A 125 0.86 1.42 13.21
CA VAL A 125 0.50 1.99 11.90
C VAL A 125 1.48 1.53 10.83
N ILE A 126 2.78 1.66 11.09
CA ILE A 126 3.84 1.25 10.15
C ILE A 126 3.78 -0.26 9.89
N GLY A 127 3.63 -1.06 10.94
CA GLY A 127 3.55 -2.52 10.86
C GLY A 127 2.37 -3.02 10.01
N VAL A 128 1.18 -2.43 10.20
CA VAL A 128 -0.03 -2.80 9.45
C VAL A 128 0.14 -2.48 7.95
N LEU A 129 0.66 -1.31 7.60
CA LEU A 129 0.89 -0.92 6.21
C LEU A 129 1.90 -1.87 5.52
N ALA A 130 2.99 -2.22 6.22
CA ALA A 130 3.98 -3.19 5.73
C ALA A 130 3.37 -4.61 5.57
N ALA A 131 2.54 -5.05 6.52
CA ALA A 131 1.88 -6.34 6.47
C ALA A 131 0.85 -6.43 5.32
N MET A 132 0.02 -5.40 5.14
CA MET A 132 -0.98 -5.35 4.06
C MET A 132 -0.34 -5.42 2.67
N SER A 133 0.77 -4.69 2.46
CA SER A 133 1.50 -4.71 1.19
C SER A 133 2.12 -6.08 0.90
N THR A 134 2.75 -6.69 1.91
CA THR A 134 3.37 -8.02 1.81
C THR A 134 2.33 -9.12 1.57
N TYR A 135 1.22 -9.07 2.30
CA TYR A 135 0.14 -10.06 2.21
C TYR A 135 -0.55 -10.04 0.83
N ASN A 136 -0.87 -8.86 0.33
CA ASN A 136 -1.49 -8.70 -0.98
C ASN A 136 -0.57 -9.20 -2.11
N ARG A 137 0.75 -8.98 -2.01
CA ARG A 137 1.73 -9.53 -2.96
C ARG A 137 1.76 -11.05 -2.92
N ARG A 138 1.86 -11.65 -1.73
CA ARG A 138 1.92 -13.12 -1.57
C ARG A 138 0.66 -13.82 -2.09
N ARG A 139 -0.53 -13.35 -1.71
CA ARG A 139 -1.79 -13.96 -2.17
C ARG A 139 -1.95 -13.96 -3.68
N ARG A 140 -1.32 -12.99 -4.36
CA ARG A 140 -1.42 -12.83 -5.81
C ARG A 140 -0.24 -13.45 -6.56
N GLY A 141 0.67 -14.15 -5.88
CA GLY A 141 1.83 -14.78 -6.49
C GLY A 141 2.80 -13.79 -7.12
N LEU A 142 2.81 -12.54 -6.65
CA LEU A 142 3.71 -11.51 -7.13
C LEU A 142 5.11 -11.72 -6.52
N PRO A 143 6.19 -11.48 -7.29
CA PRO A 143 7.56 -11.55 -6.79
C PRO A 143 7.76 -10.56 -5.63
N LYS A 144 8.65 -10.93 -4.69
CA LYS A 144 8.96 -10.13 -3.49
C LYS A 144 9.55 -8.78 -3.89
#